data_AF-A0AAJ3YCG1-F1
#
_entry.id   AF-A0AAJ3YCG1-F1
#
_cell.length_a   1.000
_cell.length_b   1.000
_cell.length_c   1.000
_cell.angle_alpha   90.00
_cell.angle_beta   90.00
_cell.angle_gamma   90.00
#
_symmetry.space_group_name_H-M   'P 1'
#
loop_
_entity.id
_entity.type
_entity.pdbx_description
1 polymer ?
#
loop_
_entity_poly.entity_id
_entity_poly.type
_entity_poly.pdbx_seq_one_letter_code
_entity_poly.pdbx_strand_id
1 'polypeptide(L)'
;MKEVNMSLEEMCGEKIREIRERDKEFLPDVNWFSRMDTEKMHTYMAKYQFSAFEDIPSDNSGLCFPAFGELQFELPPVFQPELNARLPVSRQRKPVIVQVDGLLFLKHLGAGAFCIDPRRWHTIKTYISKGTVIYPKGLTREFGVSDGRHRTLLLMQLYKIRYVPVVLDEKCAEKFLGGAKKLNALKM
;
A
#
# COMPACT_ATOMS: atom_id res chain seq x y z
N MET A 1 8.16 -33.51 -30.17
CA MET A 1 7.85 -32.07 -30.41
C MET A 1 8.19 -31.33 -29.13
N LYS A 2 9.09 -30.34 -29.17
CA LYS A 2 9.34 -29.45 -28.02
C LYS A 2 8.36 -28.29 -28.12
N GLU A 3 7.53 -28.08 -27.09
CA GLU A 3 6.76 -26.86 -26.95
C GLU A 3 7.72 -25.69 -26.73
N VAL A 4 7.74 -24.74 -27.67
CA VAL A 4 8.46 -23.48 -27.51
C VAL A 4 7.55 -22.58 -26.68
N ASN A 5 7.82 -22.50 -25.37
CA ASN A 5 7.20 -21.52 -24.49
C ASN A 5 7.87 -20.16 -24.75
N MET A 6 7.38 -19.47 -25.78
CA MET A 6 7.85 -18.15 -26.18
C MET A 6 7.19 -17.09 -25.27
N SER A 7 8.01 -16.23 -24.68
CA SER A 7 7.54 -15.18 -23.76
C SER A 7 6.71 -14.12 -24.49
N LEU A 8 5.70 -13.53 -23.81
CA LEU A 8 4.94 -12.39 -24.32
C LEU A 8 5.83 -11.19 -24.71
N GLU A 9 7.00 -11.05 -24.06
CA GLU A 9 8.01 -10.05 -24.40
C GLU A 9 8.76 -10.38 -25.69
N GLU A 10 8.95 -11.66 -26.02
CA GLU A 10 9.57 -12.10 -27.29
C GLU A 10 8.60 -11.94 -28.47
N MET A 11 7.29 -12.07 -28.23
CA MET A 11 6.27 -11.95 -29.29
C MET A 11 5.82 -10.52 -29.56
N CYS A 12 5.74 -9.68 -28.52
CA CYS A 12 5.11 -8.37 -28.58
C CYS A 12 5.97 -7.27 -27.96
N GLY A 13 7.24 -7.51 -27.63
CA GLY A 13 8.10 -6.57 -26.90
C GLY A 13 8.17 -5.18 -27.52
N GLU A 14 8.29 -5.08 -28.85
CA GLU A 14 8.28 -3.79 -29.56
C GLU A 14 6.93 -3.09 -29.47
N LYS A 15 5.82 -3.81 -29.69
CA LYS A 15 4.46 -3.25 -29.55
C LYS A 15 4.17 -2.82 -28.11
N ILE A 16 4.61 -3.58 -27.11
CA ILE A 16 4.47 -3.25 -25.69
C ILE A 16 5.31 -2.01 -25.37
N ARG A 17 6.51 -1.90 -25.93
CA ARG A 17 7.37 -0.73 -25.75
C ARG A 17 6.77 0.51 -26.42
N GLU A 18 6.24 0.40 -27.64
CA GLU A 18 5.53 1.49 -28.31
C GLU A 18 4.28 1.93 -27.55
N ILE A 19 3.49 0.98 -27.01
CA ILE A 19 2.34 1.30 -26.14
C ILE A 19 2.83 2.04 -24.90
N ARG A 20 3.88 1.55 -24.23
CA ARG A 20 4.45 2.20 -23.03
C ARG A 20 4.99 3.60 -23.32
N GLU A 21 5.67 3.82 -24.44
CA GLU A 21 6.16 5.14 -24.85
C GLU A 21 5.01 6.10 -25.16
N ARG A 22 3.96 5.63 -25.84
CA ARG A 22 2.73 6.42 -26.05
C ARG A 22 2.04 6.74 -24.74
N ASP A 23 1.98 5.76 -23.83
CA ASP A 23 1.39 5.90 -22.50
C ASP A 23 2.20 6.83 -21.59
N LYS A 24 3.46 7.14 -21.90
CA LYS A 24 4.22 8.18 -21.16
C LYS A 24 3.61 9.56 -21.29
N GLU A 25 3.00 9.88 -22.43
CA GLU A 25 2.26 11.13 -22.61
C GLU A 25 1.00 11.19 -21.74
N PHE A 26 0.51 10.04 -21.29
CA PHE A 26 -0.62 9.86 -20.37
C PHE A 26 -0.17 9.50 -18.96
N LEU A 27 1.12 9.64 -18.63
CA LEU A 27 1.56 9.55 -17.24
C LEU A 27 1.14 10.83 -16.51
N PRO A 28 0.58 10.72 -15.30
CA PRO A 28 0.24 11.89 -14.52
C PRO A 28 1.51 12.69 -14.20
N ASP A 29 1.42 14.02 -14.25
CA ASP A 29 2.48 14.87 -13.72
C ASP A 29 2.72 14.47 -12.25
N VAL A 30 4.00 14.33 -11.89
CA VAL A 30 4.44 14.02 -10.53
C VAL A 30 3.85 15.03 -9.52
N ASN A 31 3.64 16.28 -9.92
CA ASN A 31 2.98 17.29 -9.09
C ASN A 31 1.51 16.98 -8.77
N TRP A 32 0.88 15.99 -9.39
CA TRP A 32 -0.47 15.57 -9.02
C TRP A 32 -0.49 14.82 -7.72
N PHE A 33 0.56 14.04 -7.43
CA PHE A 33 0.64 13.36 -6.14
C PHE A 33 0.68 14.36 -4.98
N SER A 34 1.18 15.57 -5.24
CA SER A 34 1.16 16.70 -4.31
C SER A 34 -0.13 17.53 -4.40
N ARG A 35 -0.75 17.76 -5.58
CA ARG A 35 -1.95 18.60 -5.79
C ARG A 35 -3.13 17.85 -6.40
N MET A 36 -4.32 18.01 -5.83
CA MET A 36 -5.53 17.32 -6.30
C MET A 36 -6.18 18.07 -7.48
N ASP A 37 -5.93 17.64 -8.72
CA ASP A 37 -6.69 18.08 -9.90
C ASP A 37 -7.86 17.10 -10.13
N THR A 38 -9.03 17.43 -9.58
CA THR A 38 -10.23 16.57 -9.64
C THR A 38 -10.75 16.36 -11.05
N GLU A 39 -10.58 17.34 -11.94
CA GLU A 39 -11.03 17.24 -13.33
C GLU A 39 -10.23 16.19 -14.09
N LYS A 40 -8.96 15.98 -13.70
CA LYS A 40 -8.08 15.03 -14.38
C LYS A 40 -7.96 13.65 -13.69
N MET A 41 -8.57 13.45 -12.52
CA MET A 41 -8.59 12.14 -11.84
C MET A 41 -9.18 11.02 -12.70
N HIS A 42 -10.11 11.34 -13.60
CA HIS A 42 -10.75 10.37 -14.49
C HIS A 42 -9.99 10.16 -15.79
N THR A 43 -9.08 11.07 -16.14
CA THR A 43 -8.36 11.08 -17.43
C THR A 43 -7.14 10.17 -17.42
N TYR A 44 -6.58 9.85 -16.24
CA TYR A 44 -5.31 9.14 -16.12
C TYR A 44 -5.52 7.77 -15.50
N MET A 45 -5.40 6.73 -16.32
CA MET A 45 -5.56 5.33 -15.91
C MET A 45 -4.23 4.67 -15.51
N ALA A 46 -3.09 5.34 -15.75
CA ALA A 46 -1.76 4.78 -15.54
C ALA A 46 -1.30 4.92 -14.08
N LYS A 47 -0.70 3.85 -13.56
CA LYS A 47 0.05 3.89 -12.30
C LYS A 47 1.41 4.52 -12.56
N TYR A 48 1.89 5.32 -11.62
CA TYR A 48 3.21 5.93 -11.70
C TYR A 48 4.22 5.15 -10.88
N GLN A 49 5.35 4.81 -11.48
CA GLN A 49 6.43 4.08 -10.81
C GLN A 49 7.49 5.06 -10.33
N PHE A 50 7.71 5.12 -9.02
CA PHE A 50 8.85 5.84 -8.42
C PHE A 50 10.03 4.88 -8.20
N SER A 51 11.26 5.40 -8.21
CA SER A 51 12.47 4.60 -7.95
C SER A 51 12.64 4.27 -6.48
N ALA A 52 12.31 5.20 -5.59
CA ALA A 52 12.41 5.05 -4.14
C ALA A 52 11.25 5.73 -3.40
N PHE A 53 11.23 5.61 -2.07
CA PHE A 53 10.22 6.25 -1.21
C PHE A 53 10.37 7.77 -1.22
N GLU A 54 11.62 8.22 -1.23
CA GLU A 54 12.05 9.62 -1.16
C GLU A 54 11.67 10.39 -2.43
N ASP A 55 11.50 9.68 -3.55
CA ASP A 55 11.10 10.25 -4.84
C ASP A 55 9.60 10.53 -4.91
N ILE A 56 8.81 9.99 -3.97
CA ILE A 56 7.38 10.26 -3.91
C ILE A 56 7.19 11.71 -3.42
N PRO A 57 6.51 12.58 -4.20
CA PRO A 57 6.33 13.97 -3.82
C PRO A 57 5.66 14.11 -2.46
N SER A 58 6.15 15.07 -1.69
CA SER A 58 5.49 15.49 -0.45
C SER A 58 4.10 16.05 -0.75
N ASP A 59 3.16 15.81 0.15
CA ASP A 59 1.82 16.38 0.02
C ASP A 59 1.85 17.91 -0.02
N ASN A 60 1.11 18.48 -0.97
CA ASN A 60 0.90 19.92 -1.11
C ASN A 60 -0.57 20.20 -1.50
N SER A 61 -1.48 19.38 -0.96
CA SER A 61 -2.88 19.34 -1.38
C SER A 61 -3.74 20.37 -0.67
N GLY A 62 -3.18 21.05 0.34
CA GLY A 62 -3.92 21.95 1.23
C GLY A 62 -4.81 21.22 2.25
N LEU A 63 -4.78 19.88 2.30
CA LEU A 63 -5.50 19.11 3.31
C LEU A 63 -4.82 19.29 4.68
N CYS A 64 -5.64 19.54 5.70
CA CYS A 64 -5.20 19.49 7.08
C CYS A 64 -5.27 18.04 7.58
N PHE A 65 -4.16 17.53 8.12
CA PHE A 65 -4.11 16.20 8.71
C PHE A 65 -4.08 16.34 10.24
N PRO A 66 -4.95 15.62 10.98
CA PRO A 66 -4.88 15.59 12.44
C PRO A 66 -3.58 14.93 12.89
N ALA A 67 -3.18 15.14 14.15
CA ALA A 67 -1.95 14.54 14.67
C ALA A 67 -2.00 13.00 14.60
N PHE A 68 -0.86 12.33 14.48
CA PHE A 68 -0.84 10.87 14.33
C PHE A 68 -1.57 10.12 15.46
N GLY A 69 -1.46 10.63 16.70
CA GLY A 69 -2.15 10.07 17.87
C GLY A 69 -3.66 10.32 17.91
N GLU A 70 -4.17 11.23 17.09
CA GLU A 70 -5.60 11.55 16.97
C GLU A 70 -6.29 10.73 15.87
N LEU A 71 -5.53 9.94 15.11
CA LEU A 71 -6.08 9.07 14.08
C LEU A 71 -6.90 7.93 14.70
N GLN A 72 -8.14 7.80 14.22
CA GLN A 72 -9.04 6.68 14.49
C GLN A 72 -8.68 5.54 13.54
N PHE A 73 -8.02 4.51 14.06
CA PHE A 73 -7.68 3.33 13.26
C PHE A 73 -8.81 2.30 13.26
N GLU A 74 -9.33 2.01 12.07
CA GLU A 74 -10.41 1.05 11.85
C GLU A 74 -9.90 -0.31 11.40
N LEU A 75 -10.58 -1.37 11.84
CA LEU A 75 -10.31 -2.72 11.40
C LEU A 75 -10.77 -2.93 9.94
N PRO A 76 -9.97 -3.61 9.08
CA PRO A 76 -10.42 -4.06 7.78
C PRO A 76 -11.68 -4.93 7.89
N PRO A 77 -12.55 -4.99 6.87
CA PRO A 77 -13.83 -5.70 6.92
C PRO A 77 -13.74 -7.16 7.43
N VAL A 78 -12.65 -7.85 7.11
CA VAL A 78 -12.41 -9.25 7.54
C VAL A 78 -12.20 -9.41 9.06
N PHE A 79 -11.97 -8.33 9.79
CA PHE A 79 -11.77 -8.29 11.24
C PHE A 79 -12.88 -7.53 11.97
N GLN A 80 -13.84 -6.92 11.24
CA GLN A 80 -14.96 -6.20 11.87
C GLN A 80 -15.86 -7.21 12.62
N PRO A 81 -16.20 -6.95 13.90
CA PRO A 81 -16.93 -7.91 14.74
C PRO A 81 -18.21 -8.46 14.10
N GLU A 82 -19.00 -7.59 13.47
CA GLU A 82 -20.30 -7.94 12.88
C GLU A 82 -20.16 -8.85 11.66
N LEU A 83 -19.13 -8.61 10.84
CA LEU A 83 -18.84 -9.43 9.66
C LEU A 83 -18.14 -10.73 10.04
N ASN A 84 -17.24 -10.67 11.03
CA ASN A 84 -16.47 -11.82 11.50
C ASN A 84 -17.38 -12.82 12.23
N ALA A 85 -18.34 -12.36 13.03
CA ALA A 85 -19.30 -13.22 13.73
C ALA A 85 -20.19 -14.05 12.79
N ARG A 86 -20.38 -13.60 11.54
CA ARG A 86 -21.12 -14.34 10.50
C ARG A 86 -20.32 -15.50 9.89
N LEU A 87 -19.02 -15.57 10.13
CA LEU A 87 -18.16 -16.66 9.65
C LEU A 87 -18.21 -17.86 10.60
N PRO A 88 -18.04 -19.10 10.10
CA PRO A 88 -17.82 -20.26 10.94
C PRO A 88 -16.65 -20.03 11.91
N VAL A 89 -16.72 -20.54 13.14
CA VAL A 89 -15.71 -20.34 14.20
C VAL A 89 -14.28 -20.64 13.70
N SER A 90 -14.11 -21.68 12.88
CA SER A 90 -12.82 -22.03 12.27
C SER A 90 -12.24 -20.94 11.34
N ARG A 91 -13.09 -20.12 10.73
CA ARG A 91 -12.76 -19.01 9.82
C ARG A 91 -12.82 -17.64 10.47
N GLN A 92 -13.32 -17.54 11.70
CA GLN A 92 -13.25 -16.31 12.47
C GLN A 92 -11.78 -15.92 12.68
N ARG A 93 -11.52 -14.62 12.56
CA ARG A 93 -10.19 -14.03 12.65
C ARG A 93 -10.10 -13.16 13.88
N LYS A 94 -9.00 -13.25 14.62
CA LYS A 94 -8.79 -12.38 15.78
C LYS A 94 -7.72 -11.35 15.43
N PRO A 95 -8.02 -10.04 15.44
CA PRO A 95 -7.06 -9.03 15.05
C PRO A 95 -5.96 -8.89 16.12
N VAL A 96 -4.71 -8.79 15.66
CA VAL A 96 -3.55 -8.42 16.48
C VAL A 96 -2.89 -7.21 15.84
N ILE A 97 -2.70 -6.13 16.60
CA ILE A 97 -2.06 -4.90 16.12
C ILE A 97 -0.60 -4.87 16.56
N VAL A 98 0.31 -4.62 15.63
CA VAL A 98 1.75 -4.53 15.88
C VAL A 98 2.35 -3.33 15.14
N GLN A 99 3.39 -2.71 15.69
CA GLN A 99 4.11 -1.63 15.01
C GLN A 99 5.35 -2.19 14.30
N VAL A 100 5.45 -1.93 12.98
CA VAL A 100 6.52 -2.45 12.13
C VAL A 100 7.18 -1.36 11.30
N ASP A 101 8.46 -1.52 10.98
CA ASP A 101 9.15 -0.68 10.01
C ASP A 101 8.42 -0.73 8.67
N GLY A 102 7.94 0.43 8.21
CA GLY A 102 7.10 0.51 7.04
C GLY A 102 7.81 0.15 5.74
N LEU A 103 9.08 0.49 5.56
CA LEU A 103 9.82 0.12 4.33
C LEU A 103 10.11 -1.38 4.32
N LEU A 104 10.51 -1.95 5.45
CA LEU A 104 10.73 -3.39 5.54
C LEU A 104 9.43 -4.18 5.34
N PHE A 105 8.31 -3.67 5.84
CA PHE A 105 6.99 -4.26 5.64
C PHE A 105 6.59 -4.34 4.15
N LEU A 106 7.05 -3.39 3.34
CA LEU A 106 6.81 -3.35 1.89
C LEU A 106 7.88 -4.10 1.07
N LYS A 107 8.97 -4.55 1.69
CA LYS A 107 10.18 -5.07 1.02
C LYS A 107 9.89 -6.15 -0.02
N HIS A 108 9.00 -7.09 0.28
CA HIS A 108 8.69 -8.21 -0.62
C HIS A 108 8.06 -7.79 -1.94
N LEU A 109 7.53 -6.56 -2.05
CA LEU A 109 6.98 -6.02 -3.29
C LEU A 109 8.05 -5.51 -4.26
N GLY A 110 9.32 -5.38 -3.81
CA GLY A 110 10.41 -4.83 -4.61
C GLY A 110 10.08 -3.43 -5.16
N ALA A 111 10.42 -3.17 -6.43
CA ALA A 111 10.06 -1.92 -7.11
C ALA A 111 8.53 -1.66 -7.10
N GLY A 112 7.73 -2.73 -7.09
CA GLY A 112 6.29 -2.64 -6.97
C GLY A 112 5.80 -1.97 -5.69
N ALA A 113 6.63 -1.81 -4.64
CA ALA A 113 6.28 -1.02 -3.46
C ALA A 113 5.89 0.43 -3.83
N PHE A 114 6.58 1.03 -4.80
CA PHE A 114 6.46 2.44 -5.16
C PHE A 114 5.70 2.69 -6.47
N CYS A 115 4.94 1.70 -6.93
CA CYS A 115 4.02 1.84 -8.07
C CYS A 115 2.69 2.46 -7.62
N ILE A 116 2.58 3.79 -7.60
CA ILE A 116 1.43 4.51 -7.03
C ILE A 116 0.29 4.64 -8.03
N ASP A 117 -0.94 4.47 -7.53
CA ASP A 117 -2.16 4.78 -8.27
C ASP A 117 -2.61 6.15 -7.75
N PRO A 118 -2.59 7.21 -8.58
CA PRO A 118 -2.94 8.56 -8.14
C PRO A 118 -4.32 8.64 -7.50
N ARG A 119 -5.32 7.94 -8.08
CA ARG A 119 -6.69 7.99 -7.58
C ARG A 119 -6.75 7.41 -6.17
N ARG A 120 -6.16 6.23 -6.00
CA ARG A 120 -6.08 5.58 -4.69
C ARG A 120 -5.26 6.43 -3.71
N TRP A 121 -4.18 7.06 -4.15
CA TRP A 121 -3.37 7.96 -3.32
C TRP A 121 -4.22 9.12 -2.78
N HIS A 122 -4.94 9.84 -3.64
CA HIS A 122 -5.81 10.94 -3.22
C HIS A 122 -6.96 10.48 -2.33
N THR A 123 -7.68 9.41 -2.68
CA THR A 123 -8.76 8.87 -1.84
C THR A 123 -8.27 8.57 -0.43
N ILE A 124 -7.06 8.01 -0.31
CA ILE A 124 -6.46 7.70 0.99
C ILE A 124 -6.14 8.98 1.75
N LYS A 125 -5.49 9.96 1.12
CA LYS A 125 -5.22 11.27 1.75
C LYS A 125 -6.51 11.92 2.28
N THR A 126 -7.58 11.91 1.49
CA THR A 126 -8.87 12.52 1.87
C THR A 126 -9.50 11.89 3.10
N TYR A 127 -9.38 10.57 3.31
CA TYR A 127 -9.90 9.99 4.55
C TYR A 127 -8.93 10.16 5.73
N ILE A 128 -7.60 10.19 5.49
CA ILE A 128 -6.62 10.46 6.55
C ILE A 128 -6.84 11.89 7.08
N SER A 129 -7.11 12.86 6.20
CA SER A 129 -7.40 14.25 6.60
C SER A 129 -8.70 14.37 7.41
N LYS A 130 -9.59 13.38 7.33
CA LYS A 130 -10.81 13.28 8.18
C LYS A 130 -10.55 12.57 9.51
N GLY A 131 -9.32 12.12 9.75
CA GLY A 131 -8.91 11.46 10.99
C GLY A 131 -9.18 9.96 11.06
N THR A 132 -9.56 9.31 9.96
CA THR A 132 -9.85 7.88 9.94
C THR A 132 -8.83 7.14 9.10
N VAL A 133 -8.36 5.97 9.54
CA VAL A 133 -7.45 5.12 8.76
C VAL A 133 -7.77 3.65 8.96
N ILE A 134 -8.04 2.91 7.89
CA ILE A 134 -8.12 1.45 8.01
C ILE A 134 -6.70 0.90 8.18
N TYR A 135 -6.46 0.00 9.14
CA TYR A 135 -5.13 -0.62 9.33
C TYR A 135 -4.60 -1.27 8.04
N PRO A 136 -3.33 -1.05 7.65
CA PRO A 136 -2.62 -1.93 6.72
C PRO A 136 -2.57 -3.36 7.29
N LYS A 137 -2.65 -4.36 6.41
CA LYS A 137 -2.82 -5.76 6.79
C LYS A 137 -1.57 -6.57 6.49
N GLY A 138 -1.09 -7.35 7.45
CA GLY A 138 0.03 -8.27 7.25
C GLY A 138 -0.33 -9.52 6.45
N LEU A 139 0.67 -10.11 5.78
CA LEU A 139 0.61 -11.43 5.16
C LEU A 139 0.41 -12.52 6.21
N THR A 140 -0.18 -13.65 5.79
CA THR A 140 -0.51 -14.76 6.70
C THR A 140 0.58 -15.82 6.80
N ARG A 141 1.51 -15.87 5.84
CA ARG A 141 2.54 -16.92 5.75
C ARG A 141 3.92 -16.43 6.15
N GLU A 142 4.17 -15.13 6.04
CA GLU A 142 5.45 -14.51 6.25
C GLU A 142 5.29 -13.03 6.62
N PHE A 143 6.41 -12.36 6.89
CA PHE A 143 6.42 -10.93 7.13
C PHE A 143 6.26 -10.15 5.81
N GLY A 144 5.28 -9.25 5.77
CA GLY A 144 5.06 -8.33 4.66
C GLY A 144 3.61 -7.85 4.55
N VAL A 145 3.37 -6.87 3.69
CA VAL A 145 2.03 -6.34 3.42
C VAL A 145 1.15 -7.26 2.56
N SER A 146 -0.10 -7.46 2.96
CA SER A 146 -1.14 -8.08 2.11
C SER A 146 -2.12 -7.05 1.54
N ASP A 147 -2.39 -5.98 2.30
CA ASP A 147 -3.18 -4.83 1.86
C ASP A 147 -2.75 -3.58 2.61
N GLY A 148 -2.99 -2.41 2.02
CA GLY A 148 -2.64 -1.12 2.62
C GLY A 148 -1.27 -0.58 2.26
N ARG A 149 -0.62 -1.06 1.19
CA ARG A 149 0.66 -0.53 0.68
C ARG A 149 0.68 1.01 0.59
N HIS A 150 -0.31 1.60 -0.11
CA HIS A 150 -0.38 3.06 -0.23
C HIS A 150 -0.64 3.77 1.10
N ARG A 151 -1.41 3.16 2.01
CA ARG A 151 -1.61 3.69 3.37
C ARG A 151 -0.30 3.70 4.15
N THR A 152 0.48 2.62 4.10
CA THR A 152 1.80 2.55 4.74
C THR A 152 2.69 3.69 4.25
N LEU A 153 2.81 3.88 2.93
CA LEU A 153 3.62 4.96 2.35
C LEU A 153 3.11 6.35 2.77
N LEU A 154 1.80 6.59 2.71
CA LEU A 154 1.21 7.88 3.09
C LEU A 154 1.39 8.19 4.57
N LEU A 155 1.18 7.22 5.47
CA LEU A 155 1.38 7.41 6.90
C LEU A 155 2.84 7.78 7.19
N MET A 156 3.80 7.09 6.57
CA MET A 156 5.21 7.43 6.71
C MET A 156 5.53 8.83 6.18
N GLN A 157 4.99 9.20 5.02
CA GLN A 157 5.29 10.47 4.37
C GLN A 157 4.65 11.67 5.10
N LEU A 158 3.38 11.56 5.48
CA LEU A 158 2.61 12.63 6.13
C LEU A 158 3.07 12.86 7.56
N TYR A 159 3.32 11.79 8.31
CA TYR A 159 3.64 11.87 9.74
C TYR A 159 5.13 11.75 10.06
N LYS A 160 5.98 11.59 9.04
CA LYS A 160 7.44 11.39 9.19
C LYS A 160 7.78 10.27 10.18
N ILE A 161 6.97 9.21 10.16
CA ILE A 161 7.15 8.03 11.02
C ILE A 161 7.84 6.90 10.25
N ARG A 162 8.66 6.14 10.99
CA ARG A 162 9.27 4.90 10.48
C ARG A 162 8.41 3.67 10.76
N TYR A 163 7.76 3.64 11.93
CA TYR A 163 7.01 2.48 12.41
C TYR A 163 5.51 2.71 12.23
N VAL A 164 4.87 1.84 11.45
CA VAL A 164 3.46 1.91 11.10
C VAL A 164 2.71 0.80 11.83
N PRO A 165 1.55 1.09 12.46
CA PRO A 165 0.73 0.05 13.05
C PRO A 165 0.02 -0.76 11.96
N VAL A 166 0.10 -2.08 12.06
CA VAL A 166 -0.49 -3.02 11.10
C VAL A 166 -1.31 -4.09 11.82
N VAL A 167 -2.34 -4.60 11.15
CA VAL A 167 -3.21 -5.66 11.68
C VAL A 167 -2.88 -7.02 11.08
N LEU A 168 -2.85 -8.03 11.94
CA LEU A 168 -2.60 -9.43 11.63
C LEU A 168 -3.79 -10.26 12.11
N ASP A 169 -3.92 -11.49 11.60
CA ASP A 169 -4.70 -12.52 12.27
C ASP A 169 -3.84 -13.18 13.34
N GLU A 170 -4.37 -13.40 14.55
CA GLU A 170 -3.69 -14.07 15.65
C GLU A 170 -3.11 -15.43 15.20
N LYS A 171 -3.85 -16.15 14.35
CA LYS A 171 -3.43 -17.45 13.79
C LYS A 171 -2.12 -17.39 13.00
N CYS A 172 -1.75 -16.24 12.45
CA CYS A 172 -0.50 -16.04 11.73
C CYS A 172 0.50 -15.11 12.43
N ALA A 173 0.16 -14.60 13.62
CA ALA A 173 0.97 -13.60 14.31
C ALA A 173 2.38 -14.11 14.61
N GLU A 174 2.52 -15.36 15.07
CA GLU A 174 3.81 -15.95 15.40
C GLU A 174 4.78 -15.96 14.19
N LYS A 175 4.33 -16.47 13.04
CA LYS A 175 5.15 -16.52 11.82
C LYS A 175 5.51 -15.12 11.32
N PHE A 176 4.54 -14.22 11.33
CA PHE A 176 4.75 -12.83 10.92
C PHE A 176 5.78 -12.14 11.83
N LEU A 177 5.62 -12.25 13.15
CA LEU A 177 6.53 -11.66 14.14
C LEU A 177 7.92 -12.29 14.09
N GLY A 178 8.02 -13.60 13.83
CA GLY A 178 9.30 -14.27 13.61
C GLY A 178 10.07 -13.71 12.41
N GLY A 179 9.37 -13.46 11.30
CA GLY A 179 9.95 -12.79 10.13
C GLY A 179 10.35 -11.34 10.41
N ALA A 180 9.49 -10.60 11.11
CA ALA A 180 9.75 -9.21 11.50
C ALA A 180 10.99 -9.08 12.39
N LYS A 181 11.14 -9.96 13.39
CA LYS A 181 12.32 -10.00 14.28
C LYS A 181 13.61 -10.25 13.52
N LYS A 182 13.63 -11.22 12.59
CA LYS A 182 14.80 -11.52 11.77
C LYS A 182 15.26 -10.34 10.92
N LEU A 183 14.34 -9.46 10.55
CA LEU A 183 14.61 -8.26 9.75
C LEU A 183 14.83 -7.00 10.60
N ASN A 184 14.81 -7.10 11.95
CA ASN A 184 14.80 -5.95 12.85
C ASN A 184 13.69 -4.94 12.52
N ALA A 185 12.53 -5.45 12.10
CA ALA A 185 11.41 -4.65 11.63
C ALA A 185 10.38 -4.34 12.73
N LEU A 186 10.57 -4.81 13.96
CA LEU A 186 9.66 -4.49 15.08
C LEU A 186 10.13 -3.23 15.80
N LYS A 187 9.18 -2.40 16.22
CA LYS A 187 9.47 -1.31 17.16
C LYS A 187 9.80 -1.92 18.52
N MET A 188 11.04 -1.77 18.97
CA MET A 188 11.50 -2.18 20.30
C MET A 188 11.03 -1.21 21.38
#